data_AF-A0A838RPF5-F1
#
_entry.id   AF-A0A838RPF5-F1
#
_cell.length_a   1.000
_cell.length_b   1.000
_cell.length_c   1.000
_cell.angle_alpha   90.00
_cell.angle_beta   90.00
_cell.angle_gamma   90.00
#
_symmetry.space_group_name_H-M   'P 1'
#
loop_
_entity.id
_entity.type
_entity.pdbx_description
1 polymer ?
#
loop_
_entity_poly.entity_id
_entity_poly.type
_entity_poly.pdbx_seq_one_letter_code
_entity_poly.pdbx_strand_id
1 'polypeptide(L)'
;FETVGNIETLKFIQQQAKQRPEDLNIAKFMGEVQKLLGDNEGAAKSWERAVELLVRKGERSQASALLRQMIVLKSRQEKRYRTMLDHLTKQ
;
A
#
# COMPACT_ATOMS: atom_id res chain seq x y z
N PHE A 1 4.32 -23.95 7.99
CA PHE A 1 4.81 -23.12 9.11
C PHE A 1 4.90 -21.62 8.75
N GLU A 2 5.15 -21.24 7.49
CA GLU A 2 5.23 -19.82 7.07
C GLU A 2 3.90 -19.04 7.20
N THR A 3 2.75 -19.69 6.99
CA THR A 3 1.44 -19.01 7.02
C THR A 3 1.04 -18.50 8.41
N VAL A 4 1.39 -19.23 9.48
CA VAL A 4 1.00 -18.87 10.85
C VAL A 4 1.78 -17.64 11.33
N GLY A 5 3.09 -17.60 11.07
CA GLY A 5 3.94 -16.43 11.39
C GLY A 5 3.52 -15.16 10.64
N ASN A 6 3.06 -15.30 9.39
CA ASN A 6 2.58 -14.16 8.60
C ASN A 6 1.22 -13.62 9.09
N ILE A 7 0.34 -14.47 9.64
CA ILE A 7 -0.95 -14.04 10.19
C ILE A 7 -0.75 -13.27 11.52
N GLU A 8 0.13 -13.75 12.41
CA GLU A 8 0.43 -13.04 13.66
C GLU A 8 1.11 -11.68 13.38
N THR A 9 2.01 -11.67 12.40
CA THR A 9 2.65 -10.44 11.90
C THR A 9 1.60 -9.46 11.37
N LEU A 10 0.65 -9.91 10.54
CA LEU A 10 -0.41 -9.05 10.03
C LEU A 10 -1.28 -8.46 11.15
N LYS A 11 -1.65 -9.26 12.16
CA LYS A 11 -2.42 -8.79 13.32
C LYS A 11 -1.66 -7.72 14.11
N PHE A 12 -0.37 -7.95 14.35
CA PHE A 12 0.49 -6.97 15.03
C PHE A 12 0.53 -5.65 14.24
N ILE A 13 0.77 -5.70 12.93
CA ILE A 13 0.81 -4.51 12.07
C ILE A 13 -0.53 -3.78 12.05
N GLN A 14 -1.65 -4.50 11.97
CA GLN A 14 -2.99 -3.89 12.03
C GLN A 14 -3.22 -3.13 13.34
N GLN A 15 -2.73 -3.67 14.46
CA GLN A 15 -2.82 -2.98 15.75
C GLN A 15 -1.95 -1.72 15.77
N GLN A 16 -0.76 -1.74 15.19
CA GLN A 16 0.09 -0.55 15.05
C GLN A 16 -0.54 0.49 14.12
N ALA A 17 -1.16 0.07 13.01
CA ALA A 17 -1.85 0.94 12.07
C ALA A 17 -3.02 1.70 12.72
N LYS A 18 -3.74 1.05 13.65
CA LYS A 18 -4.80 1.70 14.43
C LYS A 18 -4.26 2.80 15.36
N GLN A 19 -3.08 2.60 15.94
CA GLN A 19 -2.45 3.56 16.85
C GLN A 19 -1.78 4.71 16.10
N ARG A 20 -1.33 4.45 14.86
CA ARG A 20 -0.53 5.40 14.05
C ARG A 20 -1.02 5.39 12.59
N PRO A 21 -2.23 5.89 12.30
CA PRO A 21 -2.84 5.83 10.96
C PRO A 21 -2.17 6.72 9.90
N GLU A 22 -1.20 7.53 10.33
CA GLU A 22 -0.40 8.44 9.52
C GLU A 22 1.05 7.98 9.34
N ASP A 23 1.41 6.83 9.93
CA ASP A 23 2.72 6.23 9.73
C ASP A 23 2.78 5.52 8.37
N LEU A 24 3.49 6.15 7.45
CA LEU A 24 3.72 5.65 6.10
C LEU A 24 4.36 4.26 6.09
N ASN A 25 5.28 3.98 7.01
CA ASN A 25 6.02 2.72 7.01
C ASN A 25 5.11 1.56 7.40
N ILE A 26 4.19 1.80 8.34
CA ILE A 26 3.18 0.81 8.73
C ILE A 26 2.27 0.48 7.55
N ALA A 27 1.78 1.49 6.82
CA ALA A 27 0.93 1.29 5.66
C ALA A 27 1.65 0.51 4.53
N LYS A 28 2.92 0.83 4.26
CA LYS A 28 3.74 0.12 3.26
C LYS A 28 3.99 -1.33 3.67
N PHE A 29 4.40 -1.56 4.92
CA PHE A 29 4.73 -2.89 5.43
C PHE A 29 3.50 -3.79 5.49
N MET A 30 2.34 -3.26 5.89
CA MET A 30 1.07 -3.98 5.85
C MET A 30 0.75 -4.49 4.44
N GLY A 31 0.90 -3.63 3.43
CA GLY A 31 0.63 -4.03 2.05
C GLY A 31 1.62 -5.06 1.51
N GLU A 32 2.89 -4.97 1.88
CA GLU A 32 3.89 -6.00 1.54
C GLU A 32 3.54 -7.36 2.15
N VAL A 33 3.17 -7.41 3.44
CA VAL A 33 2.76 -8.65 4.12
C VAL A 33 1.48 -9.22 3.51
N GLN A 34 0.49 -8.39 3.17
CA GLN A 34 -0.73 -8.83 2.52
C GLN A 34 -0.47 -9.41 1.12
N LYS A 35 0.40 -8.77 0.34
CA LYS A 35 0.83 -9.32 -0.96
C LYS A 35 1.50 -10.68 -0.80
N LEU A 36 2.40 -10.83 0.18
CA LEU A 36 3.07 -12.11 0.47
C LEU A 36 2.07 -13.21 0.88
N LEU A 37 0.97 -12.82 1.52
CA LEU A 37 -0.14 -13.71 1.87
C LEU A 37 -1.12 -13.96 0.70
N GLY A 38 -0.89 -13.36 -0.47
CA GLY A 38 -1.77 -13.46 -1.64
C GLY A 38 -3.02 -12.55 -1.58
N ASP A 39 -3.15 -11.72 -0.54
CA ASP A 39 -4.23 -10.73 -0.40
C ASP A 39 -3.89 -9.46 -1.19
N ASN A 40 -3.98 -9.55 -2.52
CA ASN A 40 -3.69 -8.43 -3.42
C ASN A 40 -4.64 -7.25 -3.22
N GLU A 41 -5.91 -7.49 -2.85
CA GLU A 41 -6.89 -6.43 -2.59
C GLU A 41 -6.59 -5.71 -1.27
N GLY A 42 -6.25 -6.45 -0.20
CA GLY A 42 -5.80 -5.88 1.05
C GLY A 42 -4.50 -5.09 0.89
N ALA A 43 -3.55 -5.64 0.14
CA ALA A 43 -2.28 -4.98 -0.16
C ALA A 43 -2.51 -3.63 -0.85
N ALA A 44 -3.37 -3.62 -1.86
CA ALA A 44 -3.71 -2.42 -2.59
C ALA A 44 -4.36 -1.36 -1.67
N LYS A 45 -5.28 -1.74 -0.78
CA LYS A 45 -5.87 -0.80 0.21
C LYS A 45 -4.83 -0.20 1.15
N SER A 46 -3.89 -1.00 1.64
CA SER A 46 -2.82 -0.52 2.52
C SER A 46 -1.88 0.44 1.79
N TRP A 47 -1.53 0.14 0.54
CA TRP A 47 -0.70 1.02 -0.27
C TRP A 47 -1.42 2.28 -0.75
N GLU A 48 -2.73 2.26 -0.95
CA GLU A 48 -3.51 3.49 -1.19
C GLU A 48 -3.31 4.49 -0.06
N ARG A 49 -3.35 4.04 1.19
CA ARG A 49 -3.11 4.91 2.35
C ARG A 49 -1.70 5.49 2.33
N ALA A 50 -0.70 4.69 1.97
CA ALA A 50 0.67 5.15 1.82
C ALA A 50 0.81 6.18 0.68
N VAL A 51 0.14 5.97 -0.46
CA VAL A 51 0.09 6.93 -1.57
C VAL A 51 -0.51 8.26 -1.11
N GLU A 52 -1.62 8.25 -0.38
CA GLU A 52 -2.23 9.47 0.16
C GLU A 52 -1.28 10.26 1.05
N LEU A 53 -0.56 9.57 1.95
CA LEU A 53 0.40 10.19 2.86
C LEU A 53 1.59 10.79 2.10
N LEU A 54 2.13 10.08 1.11
CA LEU A 54 3.21 10.57 0.26
C LEU A 54 2.78 11.81 -0.54
N VAL A 55 1.59 11.79 -1.13
CA VAL A 55 1.04 12.94 -1.86
C VAL A 55 0.87 14.15 -0.93
N ARG A 56 0.35 13.97 0.28
CA ARG A 56 0.22 15.04 1.28
C ARG A 56 1.56 15.64 1.70
N LYS A 57 2.61 14.81 1.77
CA LYS A 57 3.99 15.25 2.07
C LYS A 57 4.73 15.86 0.87
N GLY A 58 4.11 15.86 -0.32
CA GLY A 58 4.75 16.31 -1.56
C GLY A 58 5.74 15.30 -2.16
N GLU A 59 5.81 14.08 -1.62
CA GLU A 59 6.73 13.01 -2.06
C GLU A 59 6.20 12.28 -3.31
N ARG A 60 5.97 13.03 -4.38
CA ARG A 60 5.31 12.56 -5.62
C ARG A 60 6.04 11.41 -6.30
N SER A 61 7.38 11.40 -6.29
CA SER A 61 8.17 10.32 -6.91
C SER A 61 7.98 8.99 -6.18
N GLN A 62 7.93 9.00 -4.84
CA GLN A 62 7.64 7.81 -4.05
C GLN A 62 6.19 7.35 -4.24
N ALA A 63 5.23 8.29 -4.28
CA ALA A 63 3.83 7.97 -4.56
C ALA A 63 3.67 7.30 -5.93
N SER A 64 4.36 7.80 -6.95
CA SER A 64 4.35 7.26 -8.30
C SER A 64 4.97 5.87 -8.37
N ALA A 65 6.08 5.63 -7.66
CA ALA A 65 6.71 4.31 -7.57
C ALA A 65 5.75 3.28 -6.94
N LEU A 66 5.05 3.66 -5.87
CA LEU A 66 4.10 2.79 -5.20
C LEU A 66 2.87 2.50 -6.08
N LEU A 67 2.35 3.50 -6.80
CA LEU A 67 1.26 3.28 -7.76
C LEU A 67 1.66 2.33 -8.89
N ARG A 68 2.91 2.36 -9.37
CA ARG A 68 3.41 1.38 -10.35
C ARG A 68 3.39 -0.04 -9.78
N GLN A 69 3.78 -0.23 -8.52
CA GLN A 69 3.69 -1.53 -7.86
C GLN A 69 2.23 -2.00 -7.74
N MET A 70 1.31 -1.10 -7.38
CA MET A 70 -0.12 -1.39 -7.29
C MET A 70 -0.74 -1.79 -8.63
N ILE A 71 -0.30 -1.20 -9.74
CA ILE A 71 -0.74 -1.58 -11.09
C ILE A 71 -0.33 -3.01 -11.43
N VAL A 72 0.85 -3.45 -10.98
CA VAL A 72 1.34 -4.82 -11.22
C VAL A 72 0.56 -5.87 -10.41
N LEU A 73 -0.05 -5.50 -9.28
CA LEU A 73 -0.88 -6.40 -8.47
C LEU A 73 -2.15 -6.91 -9.19
N LYS A 74 -2.56 -6.27 -10.30
CA LYS A 74 -3.81 -6.57 -11.02
C LYS A 74 -5.04 -6.62 -10.11
N SER A 75 -5.08 -5.74 -9.11
CA SER A 75 -6.25 -5.59 -8.25
C SER A 75 -7.43 -4.99 -9.02
N ARG A 76 -8.64 -5.08 -8.48
CA ARG A 76 -9.87 -4.56 -9.11
C ARG A 76 -9.75 -3.07 -9.49
N GLN A 77 -8.90 -2.32 -8.79
CA GLN A 77 -8.75 -0.88 -8.94
C GLN A 77 -7.58 -0.47 -9.84
N GLU A 78 -6.96 -1.38 -10.60
CA GLU A 78 -5.81 -1.09 -11.48
C GLU A 78 -6.03 0.17 -12.34
N LYS A 79 -7.21 0.29 -12.98
CA LYS A 79 -7.54 1.45 -13.83
C LYS A 79 -7.47 2.77 -13.06
N ARG A 80 -7.95 2.79 -11.81
CA ARG A 80 -7.89 3.98 -10.94
C ARG A 80 -6.45 4.32 -10.60
N TYR A 81 -5.60 3.33 -10.31
CA TYR A 81 -4.19 3.56 -10.01
C TYR A 81 -3.42 4.11 -11.21
N ARG A 82 -3.76 3.68 -12.44
CA ARG A 82 -3.22 4.27 -13.66
C ARG A 82 -3.58 5.75 -13.81
N THR A 83 -4.83 6.12 -13.54
CA THR A 83 -5.27 7.53 -13.58
C THR A 83 -4.55 8.37 -12.52
N MET A 84 -4.41 7.85 -11.29
CA MET A 84 -3.66 8.56 -10.24
C MET A 84 -2.19 8.76 -10.61
N LEU A 85 -1.55 7.75 -11.21
CA LEU A 85 -0.16 7.84 -11.68
C LEU A 85 -0.03 8.89 -12.77
N ASP A 86 -0.92 8.88 -13.76
CA ASP A 86 -0.96 9.86 -14.85
C ASP A 86 -1.00 11.30 -14.32
N HIS A 87 -1.91 11.58 -13.39
CA HIS A 87 -2.04 12.90 -12.75
C HIS A 87 -0.77 13.32 -11.99
N LEU A 88 -0.10 12.40 -11.30
CA LEU A 88 1.11 12.69 -10.55
C LEU A 88 2.33 12.95 -11.44
N THR A 89 2.37 12.38 -12.64
CA THR A 89 3.52 12.48 -13.56
C THR A 89 3.41 13.62 -14.58
N LYS A 90 2.25 14.23 -14.73
CA LYS A 90 1.98 15.31 -15.70
C LYS A 90 2.14 16.74 -15.14
N GLN A 91 2.59 16.89 -13.89
CA GLN A 91 2.85 18.17 -13.23
C GLN A 91 4.34 18.31 -12.94
#